data_AF-A0A9W6T337-F1
#
_entry.id   AF-A0A9W6T337-F1
#
_cell.length_a   1.000
_cell.length_b   1.000
_cell.length_c   1.000
_cell.angle_alpha   90.00
_cell.angle_beta   90.00
_cell.angle_gamma   90.00
#
_symmetry.space_group_name_H-M   'P 1'
#
loop_
_entity.id
_entity.type
_entity.pdbx_description
1 polymer ?
#
loop_
_entity_poly.entity_id
_entity_poly.type
_entity_poly.pdbx_seq_one_letter_code
_entity_poly.pdbx_strand_id
1 'polypeptide(L)'
;MGWFCPNRMTTPEFLTSVTDPNGRTPLPGMEDKVPESSEEFENYWLNSQEYQDTLKMYDNYVSQHPEAETRQRLEVATDQKHQTFQRKQSLFVVNYFQQVSYLITRGFQRTRGDMTYTMIYLSSFITKGFVVGSMYYHIPKSTSGVYSRGGLLFYVLVFCAITSLAEISHSFSHRPILVKQRSYSMYHLSAEALQEIITEIPTKFLAVVLLCILTYWMPNLKHEAGAFFMYLLFLFTVQQCMSFIFKLVATLTKDGGTAHAVGGLWALMLLVYTGFILPLPSMHHWIKWFNWLNPMRYCYESLIASEFHGRKMACSQLIPSGPGYENVSLANQICNIPGSVAGEAFVSGDAYVKRYFNYSYSHVWRDFGINIAWTAGFIIMNVALSEFIKNVEGGGDLLLYKRGFLPKRGSESVDGKVASREEMMVALNGEGADLEKVIAEADVFSWKNLDYIIPYDGATRQLLDNIQGFVKPGTMTALMGESGAGKTTLLNVLAQRISFGTITGDMLVNGRPIDASFKRRTGYVQQQDLHLAEYSVRESLRFAANLRQPKEVPQEEKDEYVETIINLLEVIYWC
;
A
#
# COMPACT_ATOMS: atom_id res chain seq x y z
N MET A 1 32.76 4.81 36.72
CA MET A 1 31.93 3.59 36.77
C MET A 1 32.72 2.28 36.85
N GLY A 2 33.99 2.19 36.40
CA GLY A 2 34.83 1.00 36.68
C GLY A 2 34.74 -0.14 35.65
N TRP A 3 34.16 0.09 34.48
CA TRP A 3 34.08 -0.88 33.37
C TRP A 3 35.28 -0.77 32.41
N PHE A 4 35.86 -1.90 32.01
CA PHE A 4 37.02 -1.95 31.11
C PHE A 4 36.61 -1.78 29.65
N CYS A 5 37.16 -0.79 28.96
CA CYS A 5 36.98 -0.58 27.51
C CYS A 5 38.10 -1.29 26.72
N PRO A 6 37.80 -2.31 25.90
CA PRO A 6 38.79 -2.97 25.07
C PRO A 6 39.37 -2.05 23.98
N ASN A 7 40.67 -2.18 23.68
CA ASN A 7 41.37 -1.32 22.70
C ASN A 7 40.81 -1.36 21.26
N ARG A 8 40.07 -2.42 20.88
CA ARG A 8 39.48 -2.58 19.54
C ARG A 8 37.99 -2.22 19.48
N MET A 9 37.40 -1.83 20.61
CA MET A 9 35.98 -1.48 20.68
C MET A 9 35.84 0.04 20.58
N THR A 10 34.92 0.51 19.74
CA THR A 10 34.65 1.95 19.67
C THR A 10 33.92 2.43 20.93
N THR A 11 34.09 3.70 21.30
CA THR A 11 33.42 4.26 22.49
C THR A 11 31.90 4.07 22.49
N PRO A 12 31.16 4.26 21.36
CA PRO A 12 29.73 4.00 21.33
C PRO A 12 29.38 2.52 21.54
N GLU A 13 30.16 1.60 20.97
CA GLU A 13 29.96 0.16 21.16
C GLU A 13 30.19 -0.25 22.61
N PHE A 14 31.23 0.29 23.23
CA PHE A 14 31.52 0.08 24.65
C PHE A 14 30.39 0.59 25.55
N LEU A 15 29.87 1.79 25.30
CA LEU A 15 28.74 2.30 26.08
C LEU A 15 27.49 1.43 25.94
N THR A 16 27.21 0.90 24.75
CA THR A 16 26.12 -0.07 24.57
C THR A 16 26.39 -1.41 25.24
N SER A 17 27.63 -1.89 25.24
CA SER A 17 27.98 -3.16 25.88
C SER A 17 27.96 -3.08 27.40
N VAL A 18 28.26 -1.91 27.99
CA VAL A 18 28.14 -1.66 29.43
C VAL A 18 26.69 -1.78 29.93
N THR A 19 25.71 -1.44 29.09
CA THR A 19 24.28 -1.61 29.40
C THR A 19 23.78 -3.06 29.26
N ASP A 20 24.56 -3.94 28.67
CA ASP A 20 24.28 -5.38 28.58
C ASP A 20 24.99 -6.13 29.72
N PRO A 21 24.25 -6.82 30.62
CA PRO A 21 24.85 -7.59 31.71
C PRO A 21 25.88 -8.63 31.24
N ASN A 22 25.73 -9.17 30.03
CA ASN A 22 26.60 -10.20 29.48
C ASN A 22 27.80 -9.64 28.70
N GLY A 23 27.75 -8.36 28.31
CA GLY A 23 28.73 -7.71 27.42
C GLY A 23 29.78 -6.85 28.13
N ARG A 24 29.73 -6.79 29.46
CA ARG A 24 30.54 -5.90 30.29
C ARG A 24 31.55 -6.67 31.14
N THR A 25 32.75 -6.10 31.28
CA THR A 25 33.84 -6.67 32.11
C THR A 25 34.36 -5.61 33.07
N PRO A 26 34.36 -5.85 34.39
CA PRO A 26 34.88 -4.89 35.35
C PRO A 26 36.39 -4.70 35.17
N LEU A 27 36.92 -3.52 35.51
CA LEU A 27 38.36 -3.32 35.62
C LEU A 27 38.91 -4.19 36.77
N PRO A 28 40.11 -4.77 36.61
CA PRO A 28 40.75 -5.55 37.67
C PRO A 28 40.82 -4.73 38.98
N GLY A 29 40.30 -5.30 40.07
CA GLY A 29 40.24 -4.64 41.40
C GLY A 29 39.04 -3.72 41.64
N MET A 30 38.11 -3.61 40.68
CA MET A 30 36.84 -2.88 40.85
C MET A 30 35.60 -3.79 40.80
N GLU A 31 35.78 -5.10 40.87
CA GLU A 31 34.72 -6.13 40.74
C GLU A 31 33.56 -5.89 41.73
N ASP A 32 33.84 -5.53 42.99
CA ASP A 32 32.79 -5.28 44.00
C ASP A 32 32.27 -3.83 44.03
N LYS A 33 32.78 -2.95 43.16
CA LYS A 33 32.48 -1.50 43.18
C LYS A 33 31.81 -1.00 41.91
N VAL A 34 31.58 -1.87 40.93
CA VAL A 34 30.89 -1.55 39.69
C VAL A 34 29.37 -1.68 39.87
N PRO A 35 28.56 -0.77 39.29
CA PRO A 35 27.10 -0.91 39.32
C PRO A 35 26.67 -2.08 38.45
N GLU A 36 25.90 -3.04 38.97
CA GLU A 36 25.47 -4.23 38.24
C GLU A 36 24.02 -4.13 37.76
N SER A 37 23.12 -3.60 38.59
CA SER A 37 21.70 -3.43 38.26
C SER A 37 21.41 -2.10 37.57
N SER A 38 20.32 -2.02 36.80
CA SER A 38 19.90 -0.75 36.16
C SER A 38 19.66 0.36 37.19
N GLU A 39 19.16 0.00 38.38
CA GLU A 39 18.94 0.92 39.49
C GLU A 39 20.27 1.42 40.07
N GLU A 40 21.30 0.57 40.18
CA GLU A 40 22.63 1.01 40.60
C GLU A 40 23.30 1.93 39.59
N PHE A 41 23.13 1.70 38.28
CA PHE A 41 23.60 2.63 37.25
C PHE A 41 22.92 4.00 37.36
N GLU A 42 21.60 4.01 37.56
CA GLU A 42 20.83 5.24 37.77
C GLU A 42 21.29 5.95 39.05
N ASN A 43 21.40 5.23 40.17
CA ASN A 43 21.88 5.79 41.44
C ASN A 43 23.31 6.34 41.33
N TYR A 44 24.21 5.66 40.61
CA TYR A 44 25.55 6.15 40.35
C TYR A 44 25.51 7.46 39.54
N TRP A 45 24.66 7.53 38.51
CA TRP A 45 24.48 8.75 37.72
C TRP A 45 23.91 9.90 38.56
N LEU A 46 22.84 9.68 39.31
CA LEU A 46 22.19 10.70 40.14
C LEU A 46 23.12 11.28 41.23
N ASN A 47 24.05 10.47 41.74
CA ASN A 47 25.03 10.89 42.73
C ASN A 47 26.32 11.47 42.12
N SER A 48 26.47 11.45 40.81
CA SER A 48 27.68 11.93 40.12
C SER A 48 27.77 13.47 40.10
N GLN A 49 28.99 13.99 40.02
CA GLN A 49 29.21 15.44 39.88
C GLN A 49 28.68 15.95 38.54
N GLU A 50 28.77 15.14 37.50
CA GLU A 50 28.31 15.42 36.15
C GLU A 50 26.79 15.62 36.08
N TYR A 51 26.04 14.83 36.85
CA TYR A 51 24.59 15.03 36.98
C TYR A 51 24.26 16.35 37.69
N GLN A 52 24.97 16.67 38.78
CA GLN A 52 24.80 17.94 39.49
C GLN A 52 25.15 19.14 38.59
N ASP A 53 26.19 19.02 37.78
CA ASP A 53 26.57 20.07 36.83
C ASP A 53 25.55 20.19 35.69
N THR A 54 24.98 19.08 35.23
CA THR A 54 23.88 19.09 34.24
C THR A 54 22.63 19.77 34.79
N LEU A 55 22.27 19.52 36.07
CA LEU A 55 21.17 20.21 36.73
C LEU A 55 21.44 21.70 36.85
N LYS A 56 22.65 22.12 37.25
CA LYS A 56 23.03 23.53 37.27
C LYS A 56 22.95 24.17 35.87
N MET A 57 23.37 23.46 34.82
CA MET A 57 23.25 23.93 33.45
C MET A 57 21.78 24.08 33.03
N TYR A 58 20.92 23.13 33.41
CA TYR A 58 19.48 23.19 33.17
C TYR A 58 18.84 24.36 33.91
N ASP A 59 19.10 24.53 35.20
CA ASP A 59 18.54 25.62 36.01
C ASP A 59 19.03 26.99 35.52
N ASN A 60 20.30 27.08 35.14
CA ASN A 60 20.85 28.29 34.51
C ASN A 60 20.17 28.57 33.15
N TYR A 61 19.95 27.54 32.33
CA TYR A 61 19.23 27.70 31.07
C TYR A 61 17.77 28.16 31.27
N VAL A 62 17.04 27.53 32.19
CA VAL A 62 15.64 27.85 32.51
C VAL A 62 15.51 29.26 33.12
N SER A 63 16.43 29.66 33.99
CA SER A 63 16.44 31.01 34.57
C SER A 63 16.74 32.11 33.53
N GLN A 64 17.57 31.81 32.53
CA GLN A 64 17.84 32.70 31.40
C GLN A 64 16.72 32.72 30.35
N HIS A 65 15.89 31.67 30.29
CA HIS A 65 14.82 31.53 29.29
C HIS A 65 13.46 31.32 29.98
N PRO A 66 12.84 32.39 30.50
CA PRO A 66 11.51 32.30 31.12
C PRO A 66 10.49 31.65 30.18
N GLU A 67 9.64 30.77 30.74
CA GLU A 67 8.64 30.02 29.96
C GLU A 67 7.69 30.96 29.19
N ALA A 68 7.24 32.03 29.85
CA ALA A 68 6.32 33.00 29.26
C ALA A 68 6.94 33.73 28.05
N GLU A 69 8.20 34.15 28.17
CA GLU A 69 8.91 34.81 27.07
C GLU A 69 9.17 33.83 25.92
N THR A 70 9.59 32.61 26.24
CA THR A 70 9.82 31.56 25.25
C THR A 70 8.54 31.22 24.47
N ARG A 71 7.40 31.14 25.17
CA ARG A 71 6.10 30.91 24.55
C ARG A 71 5.68 32.06 23.64
N GLN A 72 5.90 33.31 24.07
CA GLN A 72 5.63 34.49 23.25
C GLN A 72 6.52 34.53 22.00
N ARG A 73 7.83 34.25 22.15
CA ARG A 73 8.76 34.14 21.01
C ARG A 73 8.33 33.03 20.04
N LEU A 74 7.86 31.89 20.56
CA LEU A 74 7.35 30.79 19.75
C LEU A 74 6.09 31.20 18.98
N GLU A 75 5.14 31.88 19.62
CA GLU A 75 3.91 32.38 18.97
C GLU A 75 4.24 33.37 17.85
N VAL A 76 5.15 34.32 18.10
CA VAL A 76 5.60 35.28 17.09
C VAL A 76 6.33 34.58 15.93
N ALA A 77 7.24 33.65 16.23
CA ALA A 77 7.97 32.90 15.20
C ALA A 77 7.04 31.99 14.37
N THR A 78 6.00 31.44 15.00
CA THR A 78 4.99 30.61 14.33
C THR A 78 4.11 31.47 13.42
N ASP A 79 3.64 32.61 13.90
CA ASP A 79 2.86 33.57 13.12
C ASP A 79 3.67 34.15 11.94
N GLN A 80 4.97 34.36 12.10
CA GLN A 80 5.87 34.80 11.01
C GLN A 80 6.13 33.71 9.97
N LYS A 81 6.19 32.45 10.37
CA LYS A 81 6.37 31.32 9.44
C LYS A 81 5.11 31.07 8.63
N HIS A 82 3.94 31.14 9.27
CA HIS A 82 2.67 30.82 8.64
C HIS A 82 2.36 31.73 7.46
N GLN A 83 1.91 31.12 6.36
CA GLN A 83 1.45 31.85 5.21
C GLN A 83 0.14 32.60 5.50
N THR A 84 -0.10 33.69 4.77
CA THR A 84 -1.38 34.40 4.76
C THR A 84 -2.55 33.43 4.57
N PHE A 85 -3.58 33.59 5.41
CA PHE A 85 -4.79 32.73 5.49
C PHE A 85 -4.60 31.34 6.12
N GLN A 86 -3.42 31.03 6.69
CA GLN A 86 -3.24 29.79 7.45
C GLN A 86 -3.77 29.92 8.89
N ARG A 87 -4.32 28.83 9.44
CA ARG A 87 -4.78 28.79 10.83
C ARG A 87 -3.59 28.87 11.79
N LYS A 88 -3.65 29.76 12.78
CA LYS A 88 -2.58 29.97 13.78
C LYS A 88 -2.16 28.71 14.56
N GLN A 89 -3.10 27.81 14.81
CA GLN A 89 -2.84 26.53 15.49
C GLN A 89 -2.52 25.36 14.54
N SER A 90 -2.41 25.63 13.23
CA SER A 90 -2.06 24.60 12.26
C SER A 90 -0.62 24.14 12.48
N LEU A 91 -0.38 22.85 12.30
CA LEU A 91 0.97 22.29 12.23
C LEU A 91 1.66 22.64 10.90
N PHE A 92 0.86 22.97 9.88
CA PHE A 92 1.35 23.21 8.53
C PHE A 92 1.60 24.68 8.27
N VAL A 93 2.71 24.98 7.59
CA VAL A 93 3.12 26.36 7.27
C VAL A 93 2.31 26.95 6.10
N VAL A 94 2.00 26.12 5.10
CA VAL A 94 1.37 26.50 3.83
C VAL A 94 -0.15 26.34 3.91
N ASN A 95 -0.90 27.26 3.28
CA ASN A 95 -2.36 27.19 3.18
C ASN A 95 -2.83 25.92 2.42
N TYR A 96 -3.95 25.33 2.85
CA TYR A 96 -4.56 24.13 2.26
C TYR A 96 -4.68 24.17 0.73
N PHE A 97 -5.18 25.27 0.14
CA PHE A 97 -5.33 25.37 -1.32
C PHE A 97 -3.99 25.37 -2.07
N GLN A 98 -2.96 25.95 -1.47
CA GLN A 98 -1.63 25.90 -2.05
C GLN A 98 -1.00 24.51 -1.89
N GLN A 99 -1.24 23.83 -0.77
CA GLN A 99 -0.88 22.41 -0.63
C GLN A 99 -1.47 21.60 -1.79
N VAL A 100 -2.78 21.73 -2.04
CA VAL A 100 -3.46 21.07 -3.16
C VAL A 100 -2.81 21.43 -4.50
N SER A 101 -2.52 22.72 -4.76
CA SER A 101 -1.87 23.15 -6.02
C SER A 101 -0.48 22.56 -6.23
N TYR A 102 0.36 22.53 -5.20
CA TYR A 102 1.69 21.92 -5.27
C TYR A 102 1.59 20.41 -5.47
N LEU A 103 0.67 19.77 -4.77
CA LEU A 103 0.40 18.36 -4.94
C LEU A 103 -0.09 18.06 -6.36
N ILE A 104 -1.00 18.85 -6.95
CA ILE A 104 -1.46 18.65 -8.33
C ILE A 104 -0.29 18.66 -9.31
N THR A 105 0.60 19.65 -9.18
CA THR A 105 1.80 19.76 -10.02
C THR A 105 2.68 18.52 -9.86
N ARG A 106 2.92 18.10 -8.61
CA ARG A 106 3.65 16.87 -8.28
C ARG A 106 2.97 15.62 -8.84
N GLY A 107 1.65 15.55 -8.78
CA GLY A 107 0.87 14.40 -9.27
C GLY A 107 0.98 14.25 -10.78
N PHE A 108 0.89 15.35 -11.54
CA PHE A 108 1.17 15.31 -12.98
C PHE A 108 2.61 14.91 -13.30
N GLN A 109 3.59 15.39 -12.53
CA GLN A 109 4.99 14.97 -12.68
C GLN A 109 5.16 13.47 -12.39
N ARG A 110 4.49 12.94 -11.36
CA ARG A 110 4.50 11.51 -11.00
C ARG A 110 3.93 10.66 -12.12
N THR A 111 2.75 11.01 -12.64
CA THR A 111 2.12 10.31 -13.76
C THR A 111 2.95 10.39 -15.05
N ARG A 112 3.69 11.48 -15.26
CA ARG A 112 4.61 11.62 -16.40
C ARG A 112 5.91 10.83 -16.21
N GLY A 113 6.40 10.73 -14.98
CA GLY A 113 7.61 9.97 -14.64
C GLY A 113 7.41 8.47 -14.76
N ASP A 114 6.26 7.96 -14.30
CA ASP A 114 5.85 6.57 -14.50
C ASP A 114 4.54 6.50 -15.31
N MET A 115 4.69 6.39 -16.63
CA MET A 115 3.57 6.28 -17.55
C MET A 115 3.02 4.85 -17.68
N THR A 116 3.62 3.86 -17.02
CA THR A 116 3.32 2.44 -17.24
C THR A 116 1.86 2.13 -16.96
N TYR A 117 1.36 2.56 -15.80
CA TYR A 117 -0.05 2.40 -15.44
C TYR A 117 -0.98 3.09 -16.44
N THR A 118 -0.65 4.33 -16.82
CA THR A 118 -1.45 5.14 -17.76
C THR A 118 -1.54 4.49 -19.14
N MET A 119 -0.42 3.95 -19.66
CA MET A 119 -0.38 3.26 -20.96
C MET A 119 -1.19 1.95 -20.94
N ILE A 120 -1.05 1.15 -19.88
CA ILE A 120 -1.83 -0.09 -19.71
C ILE A 120 -3.32 0.25 -19.58
N TYR A 121 -3.65 1.30 -18.83
CA TYR A 121 -5.03 1.74 -18.65
C TYR A 121 -5.67 2.16 -19.98
N LEU A 122 -5.03 3.06 -20.74
CA LEU A 122 -5.52 3.54 -22.03
C LEU A 122 -5.63 2.42 -23.07
N SER A 123 -4.61 1.57 -23.17
CA SER A 123 -4.64 0.42 -24.09
C SER A 123 -5.79 -0.54 -23.77
N SER A 124 -6.12 -0.73 -22.48
CA SER A 124 -7.26 -1.57 -22.08
C SER A 124 -8.61 -1.04 -22.60
N PHE A 125 -8.82 0.28 -22.65
CA PHE A 125 -10.05 0.87 -23.16
C PHE A 125 -10.17 0.70 -24.68
N ILE A 126 -9.05 0.83 -25.41
CA ILE A 126 -8.98 0.57 -26.85
C ILE A 126 -9.34 -0.89 -27.14
N THR A 127 -8.69 -1.84 -26.44
CA THR A 127 -8.96 -3.28 -26.61
C THR A 127 -10.43 -3.60 -26.32
N LYS A 128 -11.01 -3.09 -25.23
CA LYS A 128 -12.43 -3.29 -24.90
C LYS A 128 -13.34 -2.68 -25.95
N GLY A 129 -13.02 -1.49 -26.45
CA GLY A 129 -13.76 -0.84 -27.52
C GLY A 129 -13.81 -1.65 -28.81
N PHE A 130 -12.68 -2.25 -29.22
CA PHE A 130 -12.64 -3.16 -30.37
C PHE A 130 -13.42 -4.45 -30.12
N VAL A 131 -13.27 -5.08 -28.95
CA VAL A 131 -14.01 -6.31 -28.60
C VAL A 131 -15.51 -6.08 -28.65
N VAL A 132 -16.01 -5.05 -27.97
CA VAL A 132 -17.45 -4.77 -27.90
C VAL A 132 -17.99 -4.24 -29.22
N GLY A 133 -17.26 -3.32 -29.87
CA GLY A 133 -17.68 -2.73 -31.13
C GLY A 133 -17.76 -3.74 -32.27
N SER A 134 -16.82 -4.70 -32.32
CA SER A 134 -16.84 -5.79 -33.32
C SER A 134 -17.93 -6.82 -33.03
N MET A 135 -18.17 -7.17 -31.75
CA MET A 135 -19.23 -8.12 -31.36
C MET A 135 -20.63 -7.63 -31.76
N TYR A 136 -20.84 -6.31 -31.75
CA TYR A 136 -22.12 -5.68 -32.13
C TYR A 136 -22.05 -4.96 -33.48
N TYR A 137 -21.17 -5.38 -34.39
CA TYR A 137 -20.97 -4.69 -35.67
C TYR A 137 -22.26 -4.54 -36.48
N HIS A 138 -22.56 -3.32 -36.93
CA HIS A 138 -23.72 -2.97 -37.75
C HIS A 138 -25.08 -3.54 -37.28
N ILE A 139 -25.58 -3.04 -36.16
CA ILE A 139 -26.89 -3.46 -35.64
C ILE A 139 -28.02 -3.00 -36.58
N PRO A 140 -28.94 -3.90 -37.01
CA PRO A 140 -30.05 -3.53 -37.88
C PRO A 140 -30.95 -2.45 -37.26
N LYS A 141 -31.59 -1.64 -38.11
CA LYS A 141 -32.51 -0.56 -37.70
C LYS A 141 -33.93 -1.06 -37.39
N SER A 142 -34.23 -2.31 -37.71
CA SER A 142 -35.53 -2.96 -37.45
C SER A 142 -35.65 -3.44 -36.00
N THR A 143 -36.83 -3.94 -35.65
CA THR A 143 -37.15 -4.51 -34.34
C THR A 143 -36.20 -5.64 -33.89
N SER A 144 -35.53 -6.35 -34.81
CA SER A 144 -34.56 -7.39 -34.46
C SER A 144 -33.29 -6.86 -33.79
N GLY A 145 -32.94 -5.58 -34.01
CA GLY A 145 -31.74 -4.95 -33.44
C GLY A 145 -31.92 -4.38 -32.03
N VAL A 146 -33.14 -4.39 -31.50
CA VAL A 146 -33.50 -3.68 -30.26
C VAL A 146 -32.76 -4.25 -29.04
N TYR A 147 -32.78 -5.58 -28.88
CA TYR A 147 -32.10 -6.26 -27.77
C TYR A 147 -30.57 -6.05 -27.85
N SER A 148 -30.00 -6.15 -29.05
CA SER A 148 -28.56 -5.94 -29.27
C SER A 148 -28.10 -4.53 -28.92
N ARG A 149 -28.90 -3.48 -29.21
CA ARG A 149 -28.61 -2.10 -28.78
C ARG A 149 -28.63 -1.98 -27.26
N GLY A 150 -29.65 -2.53 -26.60
CA GLY A 150 -29.75 -2.53 -25.14
C GLY A 150 -28.58 -3.27 -24.47
N GLY A 151 -28.16 -4.39 -25.05
CA GLY A 151 -27.02 -5.19 -24.59
C GLY A 151 -25.68 -4.48 -24.79
N LEU A 152 -25.45 -3.85 -25.94
CA LEU A 152 -24.27 -3.03 -26.20
C LEU A 152 -24.10 -1.94 -25.14
N LEU A 153 -25.15 -1.14 -24.90
CA LEU A 153 -25.11 -0.07 -23.90
C LEU A 153 -24.78 -0.61 -22.51
N PHE A 154 -25.37 -1.76 -22.14
CA PHE A 154 -25.08 -2.42 -20.88
C PHE A 154 -23.62 -2.88 -20.79
N TYR A 155 -23.10 -3.57 -21.80
CA TYR A 155 -21.72 -4.08 -21.80
C TYR A 155 -20.68 -2.95 -21.70
N VAL A 156 -20.90 -1.82 -22.38
CA VAL A 156 -19.98 -0.67 -22.27
C VAL A 156 -19.97 -0.11 -20.84
N LEU A 157 -21.13 -0.04 -20.17
CA LEU A 157 -21.21 0.35 -18.76
C LEU A 157 -20.48 -0.65 -17.85
N VAL A 158 -20.66 -1.95 -18.10
CA VAL A 158 -19.97 -3.02 -17.35
C VAL A 158 -18.46 -2.86 -17.47
N PHE A 159 -17.93 -2.57 -18.66
CA PHE A 159 -16.50 -2.35 -18.83
C PHE A 159 -15.99 -1.12 -18.08
N CYS A 160 -16.75 -0.02 -18.06
CA CYS A 160 -16.39 1.16 -17.26
C CYS A 160 -16.34 0.82 -15.76
N ALA A 161 -17.35 0.09 -15.27
CA ALA A 161 -17.43 -0.33 -13.88
C ALA A 161 -16.30 -1.28 -13.48
N ILE A 162 -16.07 -2.37 -14.22
CA ILE A 162 -15.05 -3.37 -13.87
C ILE A 162 -13.64 -2.78 -13.97
N THR A 163 -13.37 -1.93 -14.98
CA THR A 163 -12.04 -1.32 -15.12
C THR A 163 -11.69 -0.42 -13.95
N SER A 164 -12.71 0.20 -13.34
CA SER A 164 -12.54 1.04 -12.16
C SER A 164 -12.08 0.25 -10.92
N LEU A 165 -12.17 -1.08 -10.91
CA LEU A 165 -11.64 -1.92 -9.83
C LEU A 165 -10.10 -1.88 -9.75
N ALA A 166 -9.42 -1.60 -10.87
CA ALA A 166 -7.96 -1.46 -10.92
C ALA A 166 -7.43 -0.27 -10.10
N GLU A 167 -8.30 0.71 -9.79
CA GLU A 167 -8.00 1.84 -8.91
C GLU A 167 -7.62 1.41 -7.49
N ILE A 168 -8.17 0.27 -7.04
CA ILE A 168 -7.82 -0.30 -5.73
C ILE A 168 -6.32 -0.61 -5.70
N SER A 169 -5.82 -1.38 -6.67
CA SER A 169 -4.40 -1.73 -6.73
C SER A 169 -3.50 -0.50 -6.83
N HIS A 170 -3.91 0.49 -7.62
CA HIS A 170 -3.19 1.76 -7.76
C HIS A 170 -3.16 2.55 -6.43
N SER A 171 -4.25 2.58 -5.67
CA SER A 171 -4.28 3.26 -4.37
C SER A 171 -3.37 2.58 -3.33
N PHE A 172 -3.33 1.24 -3.31
CA PHE A 172 -2.48 0.50 -2.38
C PHE A 172 -0.97 0.62 -2.69
N SER A 173 -0.56 0.76 -3.96
CA SER A 173 0.86 0.93 -4.30
C SER A 173 1.43 2.26 -3.78
N HIS A 174 0.62 3.31 -3.72
CA HIS A 174 1.04 4.63 -3.25
C HIS A 174 1.01 4.79 -1.72
N ARG A 175 0.26 3.92 -1.02
CA ARG A 175 -0.02 4.05 0.42
C ARG A 175 1.22 4.11 1.33
N PRO A 176 2.30 3.30 1.15
CA PRO A 176 3.46 3.37 2.03
C PRO A 176 4.16 4.74 2.00
N ILE A 177 4.22 5.36 0.83
CA ILE A 177 4.80 6.69 0.64
C ILE A 177 3.95 7.74 1.36
N LEU A 178 2.62 7.65 1.22
CA LEU A 178 1.69 8.58 1.88
C LEU A 178 1.73 8.49 3.40
N VAL A 179 1.83 7.29 3.97
CA VAL A 179 1.97 7.08 5.41
C VAL A 179 3.26 7.70 5.94
N LYS A 180 4.37 7.56 5.20
CA LYS A 180 5.65 8.19 5.55
C LYS A 180 5.60 9.72 5.45
N GLN A 181 4.96 10.27 4.42
CA GLN A 181 4.82 11.73 4.26
C GLN A 181 3.89 12.33 5.33
N ARG A 182 2.89 11.56 5.77
CA ARG A 182 2.03 11.91 6.92
C ARG A 182 2.81 11.92 8.23
N SER A 183 3.67 10.93 8.49
CA SER A 183 4.44 10.89 9.74
C SER A 183 5.41 12.07 9.87
N TYR A 184 5.92 12.57 8.75
CA TYR A 184 6.71 13.80 8.68
C TYR A 184 5.88 15.09 8.67
N SER A 185 4.55 15.01 8.78
CA SER A 185 3.64 16.16 8.76
C SER A 185 3.88 17.10 7.58
N MET A 186 4.12 16.55 6.38
CA MET A 186 4.43 17.36 5.20
C MET A 186 3.20 18.11 4.65
N TYR A 187 2.03 17.46 4.64
CA TYR A 187 0.78 18.02 4.13
C TYR A 187 -0.43 17.21 4.66
N HIS A 188 -1.65 17.73 4.46
CA HIS A 188 -2.88 17.03 4.82
C HIS A 188 -3.20 15.87 3.86
N LEU A 189 -3.63 14.71 4.37
CA LEU A 189 -4.00 13.57 3.52
C LEU A 189 -5.20 13.89 2.62
N SER A 190 -6.13 14.70 3.12
CA SER A 190 -7.24 15.25 2.35
C SER A 190 -6.78 16.06 1.13
N ALA A 191 -5.64 16.75 1.20
CA ALA A 191 -5.09 17.49 0.07
C ALA A 191 -4.51 16.57 -1.01
N GLU A 192 -3.90 15.44 -0.64
CA GLU A 192 -3.47 14.41 -1.60
C GLU A 192 -4.68 13.75 -2.27
N ALA A 193 -5.70 13.36 -1.51
CA ALA A 193 -6.90 12.76 -2.07
C ALA A 193 -7.56 13.67 -3.12
N LEU A 194 -7.61 14.99 -2.85
CA LEU A 194 -8.13 15.99 -3.79
C LEU A 194 -7.26 16.18 -5.03
N GLN A 195 -5.94 16.19 -4.86
CA GLN A 195 -5.01 16.23 -5.99
C GLN A 195 -5.20 15.01 -6.91
N GLU A 196 -5.30 13.82 -6.33
CA GLU A 196 -5.39 12.56 -7.07
C GLU A 196 -6.62 12.56 -8.00
N ILE A 197 -7.75 13.04 -7.49
CA ILE A 197 -8.99 13.28 -8.25
C ILE A 197 -8.70 14.13 -9.49
N ILE A 198 -8.03 15.28 -9.32
CA ILE A 198 -7.81 16.25 -10.39
C ILE A 198 -6.83 15.70 -11.44
N THR A 199 -5.78 15.02 -10.99
CA THR A 199 -4.73 14.50 -11.89
C THR A 199 -5.21 13.35 -12.77
N GLU A 200 -6.22 12.60 -12.35
CA GLU A 200 -6.74 11.45 -13.11
C GLU A 200 -7.84 11.79 -14.12
N ILE A 201 -8.53 12.92 -13.94
CA ILE A 201 -9.61 13.36 -14.83
C ILE A 201 -9.19 13.36 -16.31
N PRO A 202 -8.04 13.94 -16.70
CA PRO A 202 -7.62 13.98 -18.11
C PRO A 202 -7.41 12.58 -18.71
N THR A 203 -6.74 11.68 -17.98
CA THR A 203 -6.48 10.31 -18.43
C THR A 203 -7.77 9.52 -18.59
N LYS A 204 -8.68 9.63 -17.62
CA LYS A 204 -9.99 8.96 -17.66
C LYS A 204 -10.88 9.52 -18.77
N PHE A 205 -10.86 10.84 -18.97
CA PHE A 205 -11.60 11.47 -20.05
C PHE A 205 -11.12 10.98 -21.41
N LEU A 206 -9.79 10.96 -21.64
CA LEU A 206 -9.21 10.41 -22.87
C LEU A 206 -9.58 8.93 -23.08
N ALA A 207 -9.50 8.11 -22.03
CA ALA A 207 -9.87 6.69 -22.09
C ALA A 207 -11.33 6.49 -22.51
N VAL A 208 -12.25 7.26 -21.92
CA VAL A 208 -13.68 7.20 -22.24
C VAL A 208 -13.95 7.70 -23.65
N VAL A 209 -13.30 8.77 -24.10
CA VAL A 209 -13.43 9.27 -25.49
C VAL A 209 -13.04 8.18 -26.49
N LEU A 210 -11.91 7.50 -26.27
CA LEU A 210 -11.45 6.40 -27.13
C LEU A 210 -12.47 5.26 -27.19
N LEU A 211 -12.98 4.84 -26.03
CA LEU A 211 -14.02 3.81 -25.94
C LEU A 211 -15.29 4.26 -26.67
N CYS A 212 -15.75 5.50 -26.45
CA CYS A 212 -16.95 6.03 -27.07
C CYS A 212 -16.87 6.03 -28.60
N ILE A 213 -15.75 6.47 -29.16
CA ILE A 213 -15.56 6.51 -30.61
C ILE A 213 -15.70 5.09 -31.18
N LEU A 214 -15.04 4.11 -30.57
CA LEU A 214 -15.08 2.73 -31.03
C LEU A 214 -16.49 2.12 -30.89
N THR A 215 -17.12 2.25 -29.73
CA THR A 215 -18.39 1.56 -29.42
C THR A 215 -19.62 2.28 -29.97
N TYR A 216 -19.52 3.53 -30.40
CA TYR A 216 -20.64 4.27 -30.98
C TYR A 216 -20.76 4.05 -32.48
N TRP A 217 -19.63 4.15 -33.20
CA TRP A 217 -19.63 4.12 -34.67
C TRP A 217 -19.66 2.71 -35.25
N MET A 218 -18.92 1.74 -34.69
CA MET A 218 -18.91 0.35 -35.21
C MET A 218 -20.30 -0.31 -35.17
N PRO A 219 -21.09 -0.21 -34.09
CA PRO A 219 -22.41 -0.84 -34.02
C PRO A 219 -23.52 -0.08 -34.74
N ASN A 220 -23.23 1.10 -35.30
CA ASN A 220 -24.20 1.95 -35.97
C ASN A 220 -25.32 2.44 -35.01
N LEU A 221 -24.93 3.12 -33.93
CA LEU A 221 -25.83 3.85 -33.02
C LEU A 221 -26.47 5.07 -33.70
N LYS A 222 -27.36 5.79 -32.99
CA LYS A 222 -28.11 6.92 -33.57
C LYS A 222 -27.17 7.98 -34.17
N HIS A 223 -27.36 8.38 -35.43
CA HIS A 223 -26.51 9.43 -36.06
C HIS A 223 -27.00 10.85 -35.74
N GLU A 224 -26.94 11.23 -34.47
CA GLU A 224 -27.25 12.60 -34.03
C GLU A 224 -26.14 13.11 -33.11
N ALA A 225 -25.65 14.33 -33.36
CA ALA A 225 -24.60 14.92 -32.54
C ALA A 225 -24.99 14.97 -31.05
N GLY A 226 -26.23 15.35 -30.74
CA GLY A 226 -26.75 15.36 -29.37
C GLY A 226 -26.69 14.00 -28.70
N ALA A 227 -27.07 12.92 -29.39
CA ALA A 227 -27.04 11.58 -28.83
C ALA A 227 -25.60 11.09 -28.56
N PHE A 228 -24.63 11.48 -29.40
CA PHE A 228 -23.21 11.15 -29.20
C PHE A 228 -22.64 11.84 -27.96
N PHE A 229 -22.87 13.15 -27.81
CA PHE A 229 -22.37 13.88 -26.64
C PHE A 229 -23.05 13.45 -25.35
N MET A 230 -24.34 13.08 -25.39
CA MET A 230 -25.01 12.48 -24.23
C MET A 230 -24.39 11.12 -23.89
N TYR A 231 -24.12 10.27 -24.88
CA TYR A 231 -23.43 9.00 -24.69
C TYR A 231 -22.06 9.19 -24.00
N LEU A 232 -21.24 10.11 -24.50
CA LEU A 232 -19.95 10.46 -23.91
C LEU A 232 -20.08 10.98 -22.47
N LEU A 233 -21.03 11.90 -22.24
CA LEU A 233 -21.27 12.52 -20.94
C LEU A 233 -21.62 11.47 -19.87
N PHE A 234 -22.55 10.58 -20.18
CA PHE A 234 -23.00 9.54 -19.26
C PHE A 234 -21.92 8.48 -19.00
N LEU A 235 -21.18 8.08 -20.03
CA LEU A 235 -20.05 7.16 -19.87
C LEU A 235 -18.92 7.77 -19.03
N PHE A 236 -18.62 9.06 -19.22
CA PHE A 236 -17.62 9.73 -18.39
C PHE A 236 -18.08 9.85 -16.94
N THR A 237 -19.35 10.21 -16.72
CA THR A 237 -19.91 10.39 -15.38
C THR A 237 -19.93 9.08 -14.60
N VAL A 238 -20.37 7.97 -15.22
CA VAL A 238 -20.37 6.66 -14.54
C VAL A 238 -18.95 6.14 -14.31
N GLN A 239 -18.01 6.40 -15.24
CA GLN A 239 -16.60 6.05 -15.06
C GLN A 239 -16.00 6.77 -13.84
N GLN A 240 -16.30 8.06 -13.66
CA GLN A 240 -15.87 8.82 -12.48
C GLN A 240 -16.53 8.29 -11.20
N CYS A 241 -17.86 8.11 -11.21
CA CYS A 241 -18.59 7.63 -10.03
C CYS A 241 -18.09 6.26 -9.56
N MET A 242 -17.93 5.30 -10.47
CA MET A 242 -17.44 3.95 -10.13
C MET A 242 -15.98 3.98 -9.63
N SER A 243 -15.14 4.83 -10.21
CA SER A 243 -13.77 5.01 -9.73
C SER A 243 -13.72 5.49 -8.27
N PHE A 244 -14.54 6.46 -7.89
CA PHE A 244 -14.57 6.94 -6.50
C PHE A 244 -15.19 5.96 -5.52
N ILE A 245 -16.16 5.15 -5.96
CA ILE A 245 -16.68 4.04 -5.15
C ILE A 245 -15.55 3.07 -4.78
N PHE A 246 -14.72 2.65 -5.74
CA PHE A 246 -13.63 1.71 -5.44
C PHE A 246 -12.48 2.34 -4.68
N LYS A 247 -12.17 3.62 -4.90
CA LYS A 247 -11.20 4.37 -4.08
C LYS A 247 -11.65 4.51 -2.62
N LEU A 248 -12.94 4.72 -2.39
CA LEU A 248 -13.52 4.68 -1.06
C LEU A 248 -13.31 3.32 -0.39
N VAL A 249 -13.59 2.22 -1.10
CA VAL A 249 -13.35 0.86 -0.59
C VAL A 249 -11.86 0.67 -0.24
N ALA A 250 -10.94 1.12 -1.08
CA ALA A 250 -9.50 1.08 -0.79
C ALA A 250 -9.12 1.91 0.45
N THR A 251 -9.77 3.07 0.65
CA THR A 251 -9.56 3.93 1.82
C THR A 251 -10.15 3.34 3.11
N LEU A 252 -11.25 2.60 3.02
CA LEU A 252 -11.87 1.94 4.18
C LEU A 252 -11.14 0.69 4.64
N THR A 253 -10.37 0.06 3.75
CA THR A 253 -9.72 -1.23 3.99
C THR A 253 -8.24 -1.07 4.34
N LYS A 254 -7.69 -2.03 5.08
CA LYS A 254 -6.27 -2.06 5.45
C LYS A 254 -5.41 -2.90 4.51
N ASP A 255 -6.02 -3.89 3.89
CA ASP A 255 -5.38 -4.88 3.03
C ASP A 255 -5.97 -4.87 1.62
N GLY A 256 -5.12 -5.03 0.62
CA GLY A 256 -5.49 -5.01 -0.80
C GLY A 256 -6.32 -6.22 -1.23
N GLY A 257 -6.07 -7.40 -0.65
CA GLY A 257 -6.85 -8.61 -0.94
C GLY A 257 -8.30 -8.46 -0.47
N THR A 258 -8.48 -7.96 0.76
CA THR A 258 -9.80 -7.64 1.32
C THR A 258 -10.53 -6.58 0.49
N ALA A 259 -9.81 -5.54 0.05
CA ALA A 259 -10.37 -4.48 -0.78
C ALA A 259 -10.91 -5.00 -2.12
N HIS A 260 -10.16 -5.88 -2.80
CA HIS A 260 -10.59 -6.51 -4.05
C HIS A 260 -11.79 -7.43 -3.87
N ALA A 261 -11.85 -8.21 -2.77
CA ALA A 261 -12.99 -9.06 -2.48
C ALA A 261 -14.28 -8.24 -2.28
N VAL A 262 -14.21 -7.19 -1.46
CA VAL A 262 -15.36 -6.29 -1.19
C VAL A 262 -15.73 -5.51 -2.45
N GLY A 263 -14.74 -4.95 -3.16
CA GLY A 263 -14.96 -4.22 -4.41
C GLY A 263 -15.59 -5.09 -5.51
N GLY A 264 -15.09 -6.31 -5.69
CA GLY A 264 -15.63 -7.25 -6.68
C GLY A 264 -17.07 -7.68 -6.36
N LEU A 265 -17.37 -7.98 -5.10
CA LEU A 265 -18.72 -8.32 -4.66
C LEU A 265 -19.69 -7.14 -4.87
N TRP A 266 -19.24 -5.93 -4.52
CA TRP A 266 -20.02 -4.70 -4.71
C TRP A 266 -20.29 -4.42 -6.19
N ALA A 267 -19.26 -4.58 -7.05
CA ALA A 267 -19.40 -4.45 -8.49
C ALA A 267 -20.46 -5.41 -9.04
N LEU A 268 -20.42 -6.69 -8.63
CA LEU A 268 -21.38 -7.69 -9.05
C LEU A 268 -22.81 -7.35 -8.65
N MET A 269 -23.02 -6.87 -7.41
CA MET A 269 -24.33 -6.40 -6.95
C MET A 269 -24.84 -5.23 -7.81
N LEU A 270 -24.00 -4.22 -8.06
CA LEU A 270 -24.39 -3.08 -8.89
C LEU A 270 -24.72 -3.50 -10.33
N LEU A 271 -23.98 -4.45 -10.92
CA LEU A 271 -24.20 -4.92 -12.28
C LEU A 271 -25.56 -5.60 -12.46
N VAL A 272 -25.93 -6.50 -11.55
CA VAL A 272 -27.21 -7.25 -11.63
C VAL A 272 -28.42 -6.31 -11.57
N TYR A 273 -28.36 -5.29 -10.71
CA TYR A 273 -29.46 -4.34 -10.50
C TYR A 273 -29.38 -3.07 -11.35
N THR A 274 -28.63 -3.09 -12.45
CA THR A 274 -28.52 -1.94 -13.37
C THR A 274 -29.83 -1.68 -14.15
N GLY A 275 -30.61 -2.74 -14.41
CA GLY A 275 -31.90 -2.65 -15.11
C GLY A 275 -31.97 -3.32 -16.49
N PHE A 276 -30.84 -3.78 -17.05
CA PHE A 276 -30.82 -4.58 -18.29
C PHE A 276 -31.14 -6.05 -18.04
N ILE A 277 -30.36 -6.71 -17.16
CA ILE A 277 -30.52 -8.14 -16.83
C ILE A 277 -31.89 -8.40 -16.20
N LEU A 278 -32.26 -7.55 -15.25
CA LEU A 278 -33.54 -7.59 -14.56
C LEU A 278 -34.21 -6.21 -14.71
N PRO A 279 -35.25 -6.07 -15.54
CA PRO A 279 -35.94 -4.80 -15.72
C PRO A 279 -36.77 -4.44 -14.47
N LEU A 280 -36.95 -3.14 -14.22
CA LEU A 280 -37.60 -2.60 -13.02
C LEU A 280 -38.97 -3.23 -12.69
N PRO A 281 -39.87 -3.51 -13.66
CA PRO A 281 -41.16 -4.12 -13.36
C PRO A 281 -41.07 -5.57 -12.89
N SER A 282 -40.02 -6.29 -13.27
CA SER A 282 -39.78 -7.69 -12.93
C SER A 282 -39.00 -7.88 -11.62
N MET A 283 -38.50 -6.79 -11.02
CA MET A 283 -37.79 -6.84 -9.74
C MET A 283 -38.73 -7.15 -8.59
N HIS A 284 -38.33 -8.05 -7.71
CA HIS A 284 -39.08 -8.34 -6.49
C HIS A 284 -39.14 -7.10 -5.57
N HIS A 285 -40.29 -6.86 -4.95
CA HIS A 285 -40.58 -5.64 -4.20
C HIS A 285 -39.57 -5.30 -3.07
N TRP A 286 -39.02 -6.30 -2.37
CA TRP A 286 -38.15 -6.09 -1.21
C TRP A 286 -36.71 -5.67 -1.56
N ILE A 287 -36.22 -5.97 -2.77
CA ILE A 287 -34.88 -5.56 -3.23
C ILE A 287 -34.92 -4.40 -4.23
N LYS A 288 -36.12 -4.00 -4.66
CA LYS A 288 -36.34 -2.93 -5.64
C LYS A 288 -35.68 -1.60 -5.23
N TRP A 289 -35.49 -1.36 -3.93
CA TRP A 289 -34.87 -0.14 -3.43
C TRP A 289 -33.38 0.00 -3.73
N PHE A 290 -32.67 -1.13 -3.82
CA PHE A 290 -31.24 -1.14 -4.14
C PHE A 290 -30.97 -0.52 -5.51
N ASN A 291 -31.92 -0.66 -6.44
CA ASN A 291 -31.86 -0.06 -7.75
C ASN A 291 -31.78 1.49 -7.68
N TRP A 292 -32.42 2.16 -6.71
CA TRP A 292 -32.32 3.62 -6.54
C TRP A 292 -30.97 4.08 -5.96
N LEU A 293 -30.21 3.21 -5.31
CA LEU A 293 -28.85 3.50 -4.82
C LEU A 293 -27.79 3.27 -5.90
N ASN A 294 -28.13 2.57 -6.97
CA ASN A 294 -27.18 2.17 -8.00
C ASN A 294 -26.95 3.30 -9.02
N PRO A 295 -25.76 3.94 -9.06
CA PRO A 295 -25.48 4.99 -10.04
C PRO A 295 -25.54 4.48 -11.50
N MET A 296 -25.18 3.21 -11.73
CA MET A 296 -25.23 2.64 -13.08
C MET A 296 -26.64 2.57 -13.64
N ARG A 297 -27.67 2.42 -12.80
CA ARG A 297 -29.07 2.40 -13.25
C ARG A 297 -29.46 3.70 -13.93
N TYR A 298 -29.17 4.84 -13.29
CA TYR A 298 -29.48 6.16 -13.84
C TYR A 298 -28.75 6.42 -15.16
N CYS A 299 -27.51 5.93 -15.27
CA CYS A 299 -26.76 5.99 -16.51
C CYS A 299 -27.39 5.11 -17.60
N TYR A 300 -27.77 3.87 -17.28
CA TYR A 300 -28.40 2.97 -18.23
C TYR A 300 -29.78 3.46 -18.70
N GLU A 301 -30.62 3.94 -17.77
CA GLU A 301 -31.92 4.57 -18.05
C GLU A 301 -31.76 5.72 -19.05
N SER A 302 -30.75 6.58 -18.85
CA SER A 302 -30.47 7.72 -19.71
C SER A 302 -29.94 7.32 -21.09
N LEU A 303 -28.99 6.38 -21.14
CA LEU A 303 -28.40 5.91 -22.39
C LEU A 303 -29.44 5.22 -23.28
N ILE A 304 -30.25 4.34 -22.70
CA ILE A 304 -31.28 3.63 -23.47
C ILE A 304 -32.41 4.58 -23.89
N ALA A 305 -32.84 5.48 -23.01
CA ALA A 305 -33.84 6.48 -23.37
C ALA A 305 -33.33 7.37 -24.53
N SER A 306 -32.07 7.82 -24.48
CA SER A 306 -31.50 8.67 -25.54
C SER A 306 -31.31 7.95 -26.88
N GLU A 307 -30.95 6.66 -26.88
CA GLU A 307 -30.75 5.88 -28.11
C GLU A 307 -32.06 5.58 -28.85
N PHE A 308 -33.15 5.37 -28.10
CA PHE A 308 -34.46 5.03 -28.64
C PHE A 308 -35.38 6.24 -28.81
N HIS A 309 -35.06 7.39 -28.22
CA HIS A 309 -35.89 8.60 -28.33
C HIS A 309 -36.06 9.06 -29.78
N GLY A 310 -37.31 9.21 -30.23
CA GLY A 310 -37.65 9.63 -31.60
C GLY A 310 -37.31 8.60 -32.68
N ARG A 311 -36.89 7.37 -32.32
CA ARG A 311 -36.58 6.31 -33.30
C ARG A 311 -37.85 5.53 -33.67
N LYS A 312 -38.10 5.39 -34.97
CA LYS A 312 -39.13 4.48 -35.51
C LYS A 312 -38.47 3.22 -36.05
N MET A 313 -38.86 2.06 -35.53
CA MET A 313 -38.22 0.77 -35.83
C MET A 313 -39.18 -0.07 -36.67
N ALA A 314 -38.81 -0.38 -37.91
CA ALA A 314 -39.63 -1.22 -38.77
C ALA A 314 -39.75 -2.65 -38.21
N CYS A 315 -40.95 -3.22 -38.26
CA CYS A 315 -41.20 -4.53 -37.71
C CYS A 315 -40.62 -5.64 -38.58
N SER A 316 -39.81 -6.50 -37.98
CA SER A 316 -39.20 -7.68 -38.60
C SER A 316 -40.22 -8.80 -38.81
N GLN A 317 -41.20 -8.90 -37.93
CA GLN A 317 -42.28 -9.87 -38.01
C GLN A 317 -43.57 -9.24 -37.50
N LEU A 318 -44.61 -9.27 -38.33
CA LEU A 318 -45.98 -8.91 -38.00
C LEU A 318 -46.76 -10.17 -37.64
N ILE A 319 -47.62 -10.11 -36.63
CA ILE A 319 -48.45 -11.23 -36.16
C ILE A 319 -49.92 -10.82 -36.29
N PRO A 320 -50.81 -11.67 -36.84
CA PRO A 320 -50.53 -13.02 -37.34
C PRO A 320 -49.80 -13.03 -38.69
N SER A 321 -48.85 -13.96 -38.86
CA SER A 321 -48.13 -14.25 -40.11
C SER A 321 -48.16 -15.75 -40.40
N GLY A 322 -48.25 -16.14 -41.67
CA GLY A 322 -48.16 -17.54 -42.10
C GLY A 322 -49.26 -17.96 -43.08
N PRO A 323 -49.29 -19.25 -43.48
CA PRO A 323 -50.30 -19.78 -44.39
C PRO A 323 -51.70 -19.58 -43.79
N GLY A 324 -52.61 -18.97 -44.56
CA GLY A 324 -53.96 -18.62 -44.11
C GLY A 324 -54.14 -17.18 -43.61
N TYR A 325 -53.06 -16.41 -43.44
CA TYR A 325 -53.10 -15.00 -43.02
C TYR A 325 -52.57 -14.01 -44.09
N GLU A 326 -52.49 -14.45 -45.35
CA GLU A 326 -51.90 -13.68 -46.46
C GLU A 326 -52.71 -12.43 -46.85
N ASN A 327 -54.02 -12.42 -46.60
CA ASN A 327 -54.94 -11.30 -46.94
C ASN A 327 -55.37 -10.46 -45.72
N VAL A 328 -54.66 -10.56 -44.59
CA VAL A 328 -55.00 -9.77 -43.40
C VAL A 328 -54.49 -8.34 -43.58
N SER A 329 -55.39 -7.35 -43.48
CA SER A 329 -55.04 -5.93 -43.51
C SER A 329 -54.13 -5.57 -42.33
N LEU A 330 -53.22 -4.61 -42.54
CA LEU A 330 -52.29 -4.11 -41.53
C LEU A 330 -52.98 -3.76 -40.19
N ALA A 331 -54.22 -3.24 -40.24
CA ALA A 331 -55.04 -2.91 -39.06
C ALA A 331 -55.23 -4.07 -38.07
N ASN A 332 -55.20 -5.32 -38.55
CA ASN A 332 -55.36 -6.53 -37.76
C ASN A 332 -54.03 -7.24 -37.47
N GLN A 333 -52.90 -6.58 -37.76
CA GLN A 333 -51.56 -7.08 -37.51
C GLN A 333 -50.86 -6.22 -36.44
N ILE A 334 -50.02 -6.86 -35.63
CA ILE A 334 -49.22 -6.23 -34.58
C ILE A 334 -47.80 -6.80 -34.55
N CYS A 335 -46.83 -5.99 -34.15
CA CYS A 335 -45.45 -6.43 -34.01
C CYS A 335 -45.21 -7.17 -32.69
N ASN A 336 -44.36 -8.21 -32.71
CA ASN A 336 -44.01 -9.04 -31.56
C ASN A 336 -43.04 -8.38 -30.55
N ILE A 337 -43.13 -7.07 -30.35
CA ILE A 337 -42.26 -6.32 -29.42
C ILE A 337 -43.11 -5.47 -28.47
N PRO A 338 -42.78 -5.42 -27.16
CA PRO A 338 -43.44 -4.53 -26.21
C PRO A 338 -43.49 -3.08 -26.67
N GLY A 339 -44.67 -2.45 -26.59
CA GLY A 339 -44.87 -1.07 -27.05
C GLY A 339 -45.32 -0.94 -28.50
N SER A 340 -45.58 -2.05 -29.20
CA SER A 340 -46.26 -2.05 -30.51
C SER A 340 -47.74 -1.65 -30.40
N VAL A 341 -48.25 -1.02 -31.44
CA VAL A 341 -49.67 -0.64 -31.59
C VAL A 341 -50.24 -1.43 -32.78
N ALA A 342 -51.44 -1.98 -32.63
CA ALA A 342 -52.11 -2.70 -33.72
C ALA A 342 -52.37 -1.75 -34.90
N GLY A 343 -52.07 -2.19 -36.12
CA GLY A 343 -52.22 -1.35 -37.31
C GLY A 343 -50.98 -0.57 -37.74
N GLU A 344 -49.88 -0.58 -36.98
CA GLU A 344 -48.63 0.10 -37.35
C GLU A 344 -47.54 -0.90 -37.79
N ALA A 345 -46.88 -0.62 -38.92
CA ALA A 345 -45.75 -1.41 -39.42
C ALA A 345 -44.41 -1.07 -38.73
N PHE A 346 -44.44 -0.18 -37.74
CA PHE A 346 -43.27 0.25 -36.98
C PHE A 346 -43.61 0.31 -35.48
N VAL A 347 -42.57 0.21 -34.65
CA VAL A 347 -42.67 0.43 -33.20
C VAL A 347 -41.92 1.71 -32.85
N SER A 348 -42.56 2.58 -32.07
CA SER A 348 -41.91 3.76 -31.49
C SER A 348 -40.93 3.34 -30.38
N GLY A 349 -39.68 3.81 -30.46
CA GLY A 349 -38.66 3.53 -29.45
C GLY A 349 -39.03 4.02 -28.05
N ASP A 350 -39.68 5.19 -27.95
CA ASP A 350 -40.17 5.73 -26.67
C ASP A 350 -41.25 4.82 -26.04
N ALA A 351 -42.14 4.26 -26.86
CA ALA A 351 -43.16 3.31 -26.39
C ALA A 351 -42.54 1.98 -25.92
N TYR A 352 -41.52 1.49 -26.63
CA TYR A 352 -40.75 0.31 -26.24
C TYR A 352 -40.06 0.50 -24.89
N VAL A 353 -39.27 1.57 -24.73
CA VAL A 353 -38.52 1.87 -23.51
C VAL A 353 -39.47 2.04 -22.31
N LYS A 354 -40.59 2.75 -22.49
CA LYS A 354 -41.60 2.93 -21.45
C LYS A 354 -42.29 1.62 -21.08
N ARG A 355 -42.64 0.76 -22.05
CA ARG A 355 -43.38 -0.48 -21.77
C ARG A 355 -42.50 -1.58 -21.18
N TYR A 356 -41.26 -1.71 -21.64
CA TYR A 356 -40.35 -2.77 -21.21
C TYR A 356 -39.58 -2.41 -19.92
N PHE A 357 -38.97 -1.23 -19.88
CA PHE A 357 -38.12 -0.81 -18.75
C PHE A 357 -38.82 0.12 -17.74
N ASN A 358 -39.98 0.70 -18.11
CA ASN A 358 -40.64 1.77 -17.36
C ASN A 358 -39.77 3.05 -17.25
N TYR A 359 -39.02 3.34 -18.31
CA TYR A 359 -38.14 4.52 -18.42
C TYR A 359 -38.73 5.57 -19.37
N SER A 360 -38.26 6.82 -19.24
CA SER A 360 -38.76 7.96 -20.01
C SER A 360 -37.63 8.93 -20.35
N TYR A 361 -37.65 9.50 -21.55
CA TYR A 361 -36.65 10.51 -21.97
C TYR A 361 -36.65 11.77 -21.08
N SER A 362 -37.79 12.13 -20.49
CA SER A 362 -37.87 13.25 -19.53
C SER A 362 -36.97 13.08 -18.29
N HIS A 363 -36.57 11.85 -17.98
CA HIS A 363 -35.74 11.55 -16.82
C HIS A 363 -34.24 11.77 -17.04
N VAL A 364 -33.80 11.90 -18.29
CA VAL A 364 -32.37 11.91 -18.65
C VAL A 364 -31.58 12.96 -17.87
N TRP A 365 -32.06 14.20 -17.80
CA TRP A 365 -31.37 15.27 -17.07
C TRP A 365 -31.47 15.14 -15.55
N ARG A 366 -32.57 14.58 -15.03
CA ARG A 366 -32.71 14.23 -13.60
C ARG A 366 -31.65 13.20 -13.21
N ASP A 367 -31.51 12.16 -14.02
CA ASP A 367 -30.61 11.03 -13.81
C ASP A 367 -29.14 11.45 -13.91
N PHE A 368 -28.83 12.43 -14.77
CA PHE A 368 -27.52 13.08 -14.80
C PHE A 368 -27.22 13.83 -13.48
N GLY A 369 -28.18 14.65 -13.01
CA GLY A 369 -28.04 15.38 -11.74
C GLY A 369 -27.85 14.44 -10.53
N ILE A 370 -28.58 13.33 -10.49
CA ILE A 370 -28.43 12.31 -9.44
C ILE A 370 -27.04 11.66 -9.47
N ASN A 371 -26.51 11.35 -10.67
CA ASN A 371 -25.16 10.80 -10.79
C ASN A 371 -24.06 11.78 -10.37
N ILE A 372 -24.22 13.07 -10.67
CA ILE A 372 -23.29 14.10 -10.17
C ILE A 372 -23.34 14.14 -8.64
N ALA A 373 -24.54 14.12 -8.04
CA ALA A 373 -24.68 14.13 -6.59
C ALA A 373 -24.02 12.91 -5.94
N TRP A 374 -24.17 11.71 -6.52
CA TRP A 374 -23.46 10.51 -6.07
C TRP A 374 -21.95 10.67 -6.17
N THR A 375 -21.45 11.15 -7.33
CA THR A 375 -20.02 11.34 -7.57
C THR A 375 -19.42 12.33 -6.55
N ALA A 376 -20.07 13.47 -6.35
CA ALA A 376 -19.66 14.46 -5.35
C ALA A 376 -19.72 13.91 -3.92
N GLY A 377 -20.76 13.13 -3.58
CA GLY A 377 -20.89 12.47 -2.28
C GLY A 377 -19.74 11.48 -2.00
N PHE A 378 -19.38 10.65 -2.98
CA PHE A 378 -18.25 9.73 -2.85
C PHE A 378 -16.91 10.45 -2.74
N ILE A 379 -16.72 11.55 -3.48
CA ILE A 379 -15.52 12.40 -3.36
C ILE A 379 -15.41 12.99 -1.96
N ILE A 380 -16.46 13.65 -1.46
CA ILE A 380 -16.47 14.28 -0.14
C ILE A 380 -16.19 13.24 0.95
N MET A 381 -16.86 12.09 0.86
CA MET A 381 -16.66 11.00 1.81
C MET A 381 -15.23 10.44 1.75
N ASN A 382 -14.65 10.24 0.56
CA ASN A 382 -13.28 9.79 0.42
C ASN A 382 -12.28 10.79 1.04
N VAL A 383 -12.41 12.08 0.72
CA VAL A 383 -11.56 13.14 1.26
C VAL A 383 -11.67 13.21 2.78
N ALA A 384 -12.88 13.18 3.33
CA ALA A 384 -13.09 13.21 4.77
C ALA A 384 -12.49 11.98 5.46
N LEU A 385 -12.78 10.77 4.95
CA LEU A 385 -12.27 9.54 5.55
C LEU A 385 -10.76 9.39 5.42
N SER A 386 -10.14 9.93 4.37
CA SER A 386 -8.68 9.92 4.22
C SER A 386 -7.97 10.67 5.36
N GLU A 387 -8.59 11.71 5.92
CA GLU A 387 -8.04 12.47 7.05
C GLU A 387 -8.22 11.71 8.37
N PHE A 388 -9.43 11.17 8.61
CA PHE A 388 -9.81 10.57 9.89
C PHE A 388 -9.33 9.13 10.06
N ILE A 389 -9.27 8.34 9.00
CA ILE A 389 -8.87 6.95 9.10
C ILE A 389 -7.34 6.87 9.19
N LYS A 390 -6.84 6.48 10.37
CA LYS A 390 -5.43 6.18 10.61
C LYS A 390 -5.09 4.79 10.08
N ASN A 391 -4.75 4.78 8.81
CA ASN A 391 -4.57 3.57 8.06
C ASN A 391 -3.07 3.28 7.93
N VAL A 392 -2.56 2.54 8.93
CA VAL A 392 -1.19 2.00 9.07
C VAL A 392 -0.27 2.92 9.90
N GLU A 393 0.17 2.40 11.05
CA GLU A 393 1.34 2.90 11.78
C GLU A 393 2.56 2.54 10.93
N GLY A 394 3.20 3.54 10.33
CA GLY A 394 4.51 3.34 9.71
C GLY A 394 5.45 2.82 10.79
N GLY A 395 5.97 1.61 10.59
CA GLY A 395 6.85 0.92 11.52
C GLY A 395 8.14 1.69 11.78
N GLY A 396 8.10 2.61 12.73
CA GLY A 396 9.20 2.81 13.64
C GLY A 396 8.84 2.06 14.91
N ASP A 397 9.50 0.93 15.16
CA ASP A 397 9.38 0.19 16.42
C ASP A 397 9.79 1.10 17.58
N LEU A 398 8.84 1.85 18.14
CA LEU A 398 8.99 2.42 19.46
C LEU A 398 8.45 1.39 20.45
N LEU A 399 9.36 0.61 21.04
CA LEU A 399 9.03 -0.30 22.14
C LEU A 399 8.55 0.55 23.35
N LEU A 400 7.24 0.79 23.41
CA LEU A 400 6.59 1.47 24.52
C LEU A 400 6.25 0.47 25.61
N TYR A 401 7.11 0.37 26.61
CA TYR A 401 6.78 -0.33 27.86
C TYR A 401 5.83 0.54 28.69
N LYS A 402 4.71 -0.03 29.11
CA LYS A 402 3.79 0.64 30.04
C LYS A 402 4.53 0.85 31.37
N ARG A 403 4.50 2.08 31.94
CA ARG A 403 5.08 2.38 33.27
C ARG A 403 4.62 1.33 34.29
N GLY A 404 5.59 0.63 34.90
CA GLY A 404 5.33 -0.43 35.89
C GLY A 404 5.05 -1.84 35.34
N PHE A 405 5.09 -2.04 34.02
CA PHE A 405 4.88 -3.34 33.37
C PHE A 405 6.08 -3.69 32.49
N LEU A 406 7.16 -4.14 33.14
CA LEU A 406 8.21 -4.90 32.46
C LEU A 406 7.67 -6.30 32.19
N PRO A 407 7.77 -6.85 30.96
CA PRO A 407 7.51 -8.26 30.76
C PRO A 407 8.42 -9.04 31.71
N LYS A 408 7.87 -9.96 32.50
CA LYS A 408 8.68 -10.88 33.30
C LYS A 408 9.64 -11.57 32.34
N ARG A 409 10.95 -11.36 32.51
CA ARG A 409 11.96 -12.22 31.88
C ARG A 409 11.54 -13.66 32.16
N GLY A 410 11.47 -14.46 31.09
CA GLY A 410 11.00 -15.83 31.15
C GLY A 410 11.57 -16.56 32.36
N SER A 411 10.68 -17.13 33.15
CA SER A 411 10.97 -18.06 34.21
C SER A 411 11.45 -19.38 33.57
N GLU A 412 12.74 -19.50 33.35
CA GLU A 412 13.40 -20.79 33.49
C GLU A 412 14.37 -20.67 34.67
N SER A 413 13.96 -21.32 35.75
CA SER A 413 14.76 -21.56 36.94
C SER A 413 16.04 -22.29 36.57
N VAL A 414 17.18 -21.63 36.76
CA VAL A 414 18.42 -22.33 37.07
C VAL A 414 18.90 -21.77 38.40
N ASP A 415 18.32 -22.31 39.48
CA ASP A 415 19.04 -22.42 40.75
C ASP A 415 20.28 -23.29 40.48
N GLY A 416 21.35 -22.63 40.06
CA GLY A 416 22.68 -23.17 40.07
C GLY A 416 23.53 -22.16 40.79
N LYS A 417 24.03 -22.50 41.99
CA LYS A 417 25.21 -21.83 42.52
C LYS A 417 26.24 -21.82 41.41
N VAL A 418 26.48 -20.66 40.83
CA VAL A 418 27.48 -20.47 39.80
C VAL A 418 28.82 -20.65 40.52
N ALA A 419 29.49 -21.77 40.23
CA ALA A 419 30.85 -21.99 40.70
C ALA A 419 31.69 -20.79 40.28
N SER A 420 32.54 -20.32 41.20
CA SER A 420 33.41 -19.18 40.95
C SER A 420 34.25 -19.41 39.69
N ARG A 421 34.66 -18.34 39.01
CA ARG A 421 35.44 -18.41 37.76
C ARG A 421 36.72 -19.24 37.92
N GLU A 422 37.29 -19.28 39.13
CA GLU A 422 38.44 -20.15 39.47
C GLU A 422 38.07 -21.63 39.55
N GLU A 423 36.93 -22.00 40.14
CA GLU A 423 36.44 -23.38 40.20
C GLU A 423 36.06 -23.93 38.82
N MET A 424 35.50 -23.08 37.94
CA MET A 424 35.16 -23.46 36.56
C MET A 424 36.41 -23.60 35.66
N MET A 425 37.45 -22.80 35.89
CA MET A 425 38.71 -22.88 35.13
C MET A 425 39.55 -24.12 35.50
N VAL A 426 39.58 -24.53 36.77
CA VAL A 426 40.30 -25.74 37.22
C VAL A 426 39.63 -27.02 36.72
N ALA A 427 38.30 -27.06 36.67
CA ALA A 427 37.54 -28.23 36.23
C ALA A 427 37.61 -28.51 34.71
N LEU A 428 37.82 -27.48 33.88
CA LEU A 428 37.80 -27.62 32.42
C LEU A 428 39.19 -27.86 31.79
N ASN A 429 40.27 -27.36 32.38
CA ASN A 429 41.59 -27.37 31.74
C ASN A 429 42.75 -27.98 32.59
N GLY A 430 42.52 -28.32 33.86
CA GLY A 430 43.59 -28.74 34.78
C GLY A 430 44.54 -27.60 35.18
N GLU A 431 45.28 -27.74 36.28
CA GLU A 431 46.16 -26.68 36.81
C GLU A 431 47.29 -26.33 35.80
N GLY A 432 47.23 -25.13 35.19
CA GLY A 432 48.34 -24.54 34.42
C GLY A 432 48.06 -24.06 32.98
N ALA A 433 46.82 -23.76 32.58
CA ALA A 433 46.53 -23.34 31.21
C ALA A 433 46.87 -21.85 30.93
N ASP A 434 47.69 -21.63 29.90
CA ASP A 434 48.34 -20.36 29.53
C ASP A 434 47.39 -19.40 28.77
N LEU A 435 47.18 -18.20 29.32
CA LEU A 435 46.13 -17.24 28.94
C LEU A 435 46.35 -16.61 27.53
N GLU A 436 47.60 -16.57 27.06
CA GLU A 436 47.95 -15.97 25.76
C GLU A 436 47.54 -16.83 24.56
N LYS A 437 47.40 -18.15 24.73
CA LYS A 437 46.95 -19.05 23.66
C LYS A 437 45.45 -18.93 23.36
N VAL A 438 44.63 -18.61 24.35
CA VAL A 438 43.16 -18.49 24.21
C VAL A 438 42.78 -17.23 23.43
N ILE A 439 43.61 -16.19 23.48
CA ILE A 439 43.42 -14.93 22.73
C ILE A 439 43.80 -15.10 21.25
N ALA A 440 44.55 -16.15 20.89
CA ALA A 440 45.05 -16.40 19.54
C ALA A 440 44.10 -17.24 18.65
N GLU A 441 43.02 -17.81 19.18
CA GLU A 441 42.08 -18.62 18.40
C GLU A 441 40.87 -17.77 17.95
N ALA A 442 40.73 -17.63 16.63
CA ALA A 442 39.74 -16.79 15.96
C ALA A 442 38.26 -17.18 16.24
N ASP A 443 37.33 -16.24 15.99
CA ASP A 443 35.91 -16.31 16.36
C ASP A 443 35.14 -17.51 15.76
N VAL A 444 34.94 -18.59 16.52
CA VAL A 444 34.14 -19.75 16.11
C VAL A 444 32.66 -19.46 16.32
N PHE A 445 31.87 -19.48 15.24
CA PHE A 445 30.41 -19.35 15.30
C PHE A 445 29.76 -20.73 15.34
N SER A 446 28.89 -20.99 16.32
CA SER A 446 28.27 -22.30 16.54
C SER A 446 26.80 -22.18 16.94
N TRP A 447 26.00 -23.19 16.62
CA TRP A 447 24.60 -23.29 17.03
C TRP A 447 24.25 -24.70 17.46
N LYS A 448 23.37 -24.81 18.47
CA LYS A 448 22.93 -26.07 19.05
C LYS A 448 21.43 -26.06 19.29
N ASN A 449 20.80 -27.20 19.05
CA ASN A 449 19.36 -27.43 19.25
C ASN A 449 18.49 -26.33 18.64
N LEU A 450 18.81 -25.90 17.43
CA LEU A 450 18.14 -24.78 16.79
C LEU A 450 16.82 -25.24 16.14
N ASP A 451 15.70 -24.81 16.71
CA ASP A 451 14.36 -25.01 16.14
C ASP A 451 13.75 -23.70 15.69
N TYR A 452 12.89 -23.78 14.67
CA TYR A 452 12.13 -22.63 14.20
C TYR A 452 10.71 -23.05 13.85
N ILE A 453 9.73 -22.46 14.54
CA ILE A 453 8.31 -22.81 14.44
C ILE A 453 7.51 -21.57 14.05
N ILE A 454 6.67 -21.69 13.02
CA ILE A 454 5.80 -20.61 12.54
C ILE A 454 4.31 -20.96 12.73
N PRO A 455 3.44 -20.00 13.02
CA PRO A 455 2.00 -20.21 12.95
C PRO A 455 1.55 -20.28 11.49
N TYR A 456 0.79 -21.31 11.12
CA TYR A 456 0.26 -21.53 9.78
C TYR A 456 -1.16 -22.11 9.85
N ASP A 457 -2.14 -21.40 9.30
CA ASP A 457 -3.53 -21.85 9.13
C ASP A 457 -4.20 -22.38 10.42
N GLY A 458 -4.04 -21.65 11.53
CA GLY A 458 -4.58 -22.02 12.85
C GLY A 458 -3.80 -23.10 13.60
N ALA A 459 -2.73 -23.66 13.00
CA ALA A 459 -1.80 -24.61 13.62
C ALA A 459 -0.36 -24.06 13.68
N THR A 460 0.57 -24.80 14.27
CA THR A 460 2.01 -24.51 14.21
C THR A 460 2.69 -25.43 13.19
N ARG A 461 3.65 -24.88 12.43
CA ARG A 461 4.48 -25.61 11.48
C ARG A 461 5.95 -25.43 11.84
N GLN A 462 6.62 -26.54 12.12
CA GLN A 462 8.05 -26.56 12.38
C GLN A 462 8.82 -26.53 11.05
N LEU A 463 9.77 -25.62 10.94
CA LEU A 463 10.57 -25.38 9.74
C LEU A 463 12.05 -25.76 9.93
N LEU A 464 12.57 -25.63 11.15
CA LEU A 464 13.86 -26.19 11.55
C LEU A 464 13.62 -27.06 12.78
N ASP A 465 14.27 -28.22 12.82
CA ASP A 465 14.12 -29.23 13.86
C ASP A 465 15.52 -29.68 14.33
N ASN A 466 15.86 -29.30 15.56
CA ASN A 466 17.08 -29.64 16.29
C ASN A 466 18.36 -29.54 15.44
N ILE A 467 18.53 -28.41 14.75
CA ILE A 467 19.67 -28.21 13.86
C ILE A 467 20.91 -27.79 14.67
N GLN A 468 22.06 -28.38 14.35
CA GLN A 468 23.33 -28.13 15.03
C GLN A 468 24.47 -27.94 14.04
N GLY A 469 25.47 -27.14 14.39
CA GLY A 469 26.62 -26.94 13.52
C GLY A 469 27.55 -25.84 14.01
N PHE A 470 28.67 -25.68 13.31
CA PHE A 470 29.65 -24.63 13.56
C PHE A 470 30.37 -24.22 12.29
N VAL A 471 30.89 -23.00 12.29
CA VAL A 471 31.70 -22.40 11.23
C VAL A 471 33.06 -22.09 11.82
N LYS A 472 34.10 -22.67 11.21
CA LYS A 472 35.48 -22.44 11.63
C LYS A 472 36.02 -21.14 10.99
N PRO A 473 36.69 -20.27 11.76
CA PRO A 473 37.33 -19.08 11.21
C PRO A 473 38.32 -19.42 10.09
N GLY A 474 38.40 -18.54 9.09
CA GLY A 474 39.31 -18.69 7.96
C GLY A 474 38.92 -19.80 6.97
N THR A 475 37.74 -20.41 7.13
CA THR A 475 37.23 -21.43 6.19
C THR A 475 35.97 -20.93 5.48
N MET A 476 35.82 -21.33 4.22
CA MET A 476 34.56 -21.14 3.48
C MET A 476 33.66 -22.34 3.76
N THR A 477 32.56 -22.12 4.50
CA THR A 477 31.57 -23.17 4.79
C THR A 477 30.38 -23.04 3.84
N ALA A 478 30.10 -24.08 3.06
CA ALA A 478 28.97 -24.13 2.15
C ALA A 478 27.81 -24.98 2.72
N LEU A 479 26.59 -24.44 2.71
CA LEU A 479 25.37 -25.16 3.09
C LEU A 479 24.68 -25.70 1.82
N MET A 480 24.70 -27.01 1.62
CA MET A 480 24.16 -27.68 0.43
C MET A 480 23.00 -28.61 0.78
N GLY A 481 22.05 -28.76 -0.14
CA GLY A 481 20.85 -29.59 0.04
C GLY A 481 19.82 -29.32 -1.04
N GLU A 482 18.83 -30.19 -1.18
CA GLU A 482 17.75 -30.06 -2.18
C GLU A 482 16.90 -28.79 -1.99
N SER A 483 16.22 -28.34 -3.05
CA SER A 483 15.32 -27.19 -2.96
C SER A 483 14.20 -27.48 -1.96
N GLY A 484 13.95 -26.55 -1.03
CA GLY A 484 12.97 -26.74 0.04
C GLY A 484 13.52 -27.35 1.35
N ALA A 485 14.79 -27.80 1.39
CA ALA A 485 15.40 -28.37 2.61
C ALA A 485 15.65 -27.38 3.77
N GLY A 486 15.10 -26.16 3.72
CA GLY A 486 15.25 -25.18 4.80
C GLY A 486 16.56 -24.38 4.82
N LYS A 487 17.40 -24.46 3.78
CA LYS A 487 18.71 -23.73 3.71
C LYS A 487 18.59 -22.23 3.94
N THR A 488 17.73 -21.57 3.16
CA THR A 488 17.49 -20.12 3.28
C THR A 488 16.85 -19.79 4.63
N THR A 489 16.01 -20.68 5.15
CA THR A 489 15.40 -20.56 6.48
C THR A 489 16.46 -20.59 7.58
N LEU A 490 17.38 -21.56 7.55
CA LEU A 490 18.50 -21.67 8.49
C LEU A 490 19.40 -20.43 8.43
N LEU A 491 19.77 -19.97 7.24
CA LEU A 491 20.59 -18.77 7.08
C LEU A 491 19.88 -17.51 7.61
N ASN A 492 18.57 -17.38 7.42
CA ASN A 492 17.78 -16.27 7.96
C ASN A 492 17.68 -16.30 9.49
N VAL A 493 17.55 -17.49 10.09
CA VAL A 493 17.58 -17.67 11.56
C VAL A 493 18.94 -17.29 12.12
N LEU A 494 20.03 -17.82 11.54
CA LEU A 494 21.40 -17.55 11.99
C LEU A 494 21.78 -16.06 11.85
N ALA A 495 21.26 -15.37 10.83
CA ALA A 495 21.45 -13.93 10.65
C ALA A 495 20.53 -13.07 11.55
N GLN A 496 19.70 -13.67 12.41
CA GLN A 496 18.71 -13.02 13.27
C GLN A 496 17.78 -12.03 12.53
N ARG A 497 17.39 -12.35 11.28
CA ARG A 497 16.54 -11.47 10.44
C ARG A 497 15.05 -11.84 10.45
N ILE A 498 14.67 -12.86 11.20
CA ILE A 498 13.30 -13.33 11.28
C ILE A 498 12.56 -12.54 12.37
N SER A 499 11.43 -11.94 12.00
CA SER A 499 10.57 -11.14 12.87
C SER A 499 9.27 -11.83 13.26
N PHE A 500 9.05 -13.08 12.82
CA PHE A 500 7.82 -13.85 13.05
C PHE A 500 8.14 -15.31 13.36
N GLY A 501 7.32 -15.95 14.21
CA GLY A 501 7.58 -17.32 14.68
C GLY A 501 8.48 -17.37 15.92
N THR A 502 8.63 -18.57 16.46
CA THR A 502 9.41 -18.85 17.67
C THR A 502 10.69 -19.57 17.27
N ILE A 503 11.84 -19.02 17.68
CA ILE A 503 13.15 -19.64 17.52
C ILE A 503 13.59 -20.13 18.90
N THR A 504 14.00 -21.39 19.00
CA THR A 504 14.59 -21.98 20.21
C THR A 504 15.97 -22.54 19.89
N GLY A 505 16.83 -22.66 20.89
CA GLY A 505 18.22 -23.13 20.74
C GLY A 505 19.27 -22.06 21.00
N ASP A 506 20.51 -22.50 21.09
CA ASP A 506 21.65 -21.66 21.41
C ASP A 506 22.41 -21.29 20.14
N MET A 507 22.73 -20.00 20.00
CA MET A 507 23.71 -19.53 19.02
C MET A 507 24.84 -18.82 19.76
N LEU A 508 26.07 -19.24 19.49
CA LEU A 508 27.25 -18.89 20.27
C LEU A 508 28.39 -18.42 19.36
N VAL A 509 29.07 -17.34 19.76
CA VAL A 509 30.36 -16.91 19.22
C VAL A 509 31.40 -17.16 20.32
N ASN A 510 32.40 -18.00 20.06
CA ASN A 510 33.41 -18.42 21.04
C ASN A 510 32.81 -18.97 22.36
N GLY A 511 31.72 -19.74 22.24
CA GLY A 511 31.01 -20.30 23.39
C GLY A 511 30.21 -19.28 24.20
N ARG A 512 30.15 -18.01 23.79
CA ARG A 512 29.32 -16.96 24.41
C ARG A 512 28.07 -16.69 23.57
N PRO A 513 26.91 -16.38 24.18
CA PRO A 513 25.70 -16.05 23.44
C PRO A 513 25.91 -14.83 22.53
N ILE A 514 25.20 -14.81 21.40
CA ILE A 514 25.21 -13.68 20.47
C ILE A 514 24.76 -12.40 21.19
N ASP A 515 25.56 -11.34 21.07
CA ASP A 515 25.24 -10.00 21.57
C ASP A 515 24.49 -9.16 20.52
N ALA A 516 23.91 -8.03 20.95
CA ALA A 516 23.17 -7.13 20.06
C ALA A 516 24.05 -6.55 18.91
N SER A 517 25.37 -6.55 19.06
CA SER A 517 26.31 -6.05 18.04
C SER A 517 26.52 -7.01 16.87
N PHE A 518 26.16 -8.30 17.01
CA PHE A 518 26.42 -9.32 16.00
C PHE A 518 25.81 -9.01 14.62
N LYS A 519 24.62 -8.40 14.59
CA LYS A 519 23.98 -7.96 13.33
C LYS A 519 24.77 -6.88 12.59
N ARG A 520 25.60 -6.12 13.29
CA ARG A 520 26.48 -5.09 12.70
C ARG A 520 27.80 -5.67 12.21
N ARG A 521 28.26 -6.76 12.84
CA ARG A 521 29.51 -7.47 12.50
C ARG A 521 29.32 -8.51 11.40
N THR A 522 28.08 -8.87 11.07
CA THR A 522 27.74 -9.87 10.05
C THR A 522 27.13 -9.22 8.81
N GLY A 523 27.63 -9.61 7.63
CA GLY A 523 27.04 -9.26 6.34
C GLY A 523 26.12 -10.36 5.84
N TYR A 524 24.92 -10.01 5.37
CA TYR A 524 23.97 -10.96 4.79
C TYR A 524 23.53 -10.46 3.41
N VAL A 525 23.69 -11.31 2.39
CA VAL A 525 23.23 -11.05 1.03
C VAL A 525 21.96 -11.86 0.80
N GLN A 526 20.89 -11.18 0.39
CA GLN A 526 19.61 -11.82 0.14
C GLN A 526 19.60 -12.54 -1.21
N GLN A 527 18.70 -13.51 -1.35
CA GLN A 527 18.48 -14.21 -2.61
C GLN A 527 17.88 -13.29 -3.70
N GLN A 528 17.09 -12.29 -3.29
CA GLN A 528 16.60 -11.23 -4.17
C GLN A 528 17.53 -10.04 -4.09
N ASP A 529 17.79 -9.43 -5.24
CA ASP A 529 18.58 -8.22 -5.30
C ASP A 529 17.82 -7.07 -4.63
N LEU A 530 18.50 -6.35 -3.74
CA LEU A 530 17.98 -5.18 -3.02
C LEU A 530 18.49 -3.88 -3.66
N HIS A 531 18.84 -3.92 -4.93
CA HIS A 531 19.26 -2.76 -5.70
C HIS A 531 18.06 -1.87 -6.06
N LEU A 532 18.20 -0.56 -5.83
CA LEU A 532 17.25 0.42 -6.31
C LEU A 532 17.46 0.58 -7.82
N ALA A 533 16.43 0.33 -8.61
CA ALA A 533 16.53 0.31 -10.08
C ALA A 533 16.95 1.66 -10.69
N GLU A 534 16.78 2.75 -9.95
CA GLU A 534 17.12 4.11 -10.38
C GLU A 534 18.58 4.51 -10.11
N TYR A 535 19.32 3.74 -9.31
CA TYR A 535 20.73 4.02 -8.99
C TYR A 535 21.65 3.08 -9.74
N SER A 536 22.84 3.56 -10.10
CA SER A 536 23.93 2.66 -10.53
C SER A 536 24.53 1.89 -9.36
N VAL A 537 25.24 0.79 -9.65
CA VAL A 537 25.99 0.01 -8.65
C VAL A 537 26.99 0.90 -7.91
N ARG A 538 27.70 1.77 -8.65
CA ARG A 538 28.65 2.74 -8.10
C ARG A 538 28.00 3.73 -7.14
N GLU A 539 26.86 4.30 -7.53
CA GLU A 539 26.11 5.22 -6.67
C GLU A 539 25.58 4.55 -5.40
N SER A 540 25.11 3.30 -5.52
CA SER A 540 24.65 2.51 -4.38
C SER A 540 25.78 2.24 -3.38
N LEU A 541 26.98 1.92 -3.87
CA LEU A 541 28.16 1.71 -3.03
C LEU A 541 28.64 3.01 -2.37
N ARG A 542 28.65 4.14 -3.10
CA ARG A 542 28.97 5.47 -2.53
C ARG A 542 27.97 5.86 -1.45
N PHE A 543 26.69 5.67 -1.71
CA PHE A 543 25.64 5.92 -0.74
C PHE A 543 25.83 5.07 0.53
N ALA A 544 26.14 3.78 0.38
CA ALA A 544 26.41 2.89 1.51
C ALA A 544 27.67 3.29 2.30
N ALA A 545 28.76 3.65 1.62
CA ALA A 545 30.00 4.11 2.25
C ALA A 545 29.78 5.40 3.06
N ASN A 546 29.03 6.35 2.51
CA ASN A 546 28.72 7.61 3.15
C ASN A 546 27.93 7.45 4.45
N LEU A 547 27.01 6.48 4.49
CA LEU A 547 26.20 6.21 5.68
C LEU A 547 26.92 5.40 6.76
N ARG A 548 27.84 4.51 6.37
CA ARG A 548 28.48 3.56 7.30
C ARG A 548 29.80 4.07 7.86
N GLN A 549 30.51 4.93 7.14
CA GLN A 549 31.78 5.47 7.61
C GLN A 549 31.59 6.72 8.47
N PRO A 550 32.47 6.95 9.46
CA PRO A 550 32.42 8.13 10.33
C PRO A 550 32.40 9.44 9.53
N LYS A 551 31.86 10.51 10.13
CA LYS A 551 31.76 11.83 9.48
C LYS A 551 33.12 12.50 9.33
N GLU A 552 34.07 12.10 10.17
CA GLU A 552 35.45 12.58 10.22
C GLU A 552 36.26 12.16 8.98
N VAL A 553 35.86 11.07 8.31
CA VAL A 553 36.50 10.61 7.07
C VAL A 553 36.07 11.52 5.91
N PRO A 554 37.01 12.15 5.17
CA PRO A 554 36.71 12.98 4.01
C PRO A 554 35.93 12.23 2.93
N GLN A 555 35.08 12.95 2.19
CA GLN A 555 34.27 12.37 1.12
C GLN A 555 35.14 11.71 0.03
N GLU A 556 36.27 12.31 -0.30
CA GLU A 556 37.21 11.79 -1.31
C GLU A 556 37.76 10.41 -0.92
N GLU A 557 38.11 10.21 0.35
CA GLU A 557 38.63 8.93 0.86
C GLU A 557 37.53 7.84 0.86
N LYS A 558 36.27 8.23 1.12
CA LYS A 558 35.11 7.32 1.00
C LYS A 558 34.88 6.89 -0.43
N ASP A 559 34.98 7.82 -1.37
CA ASP A 559 34.78 7.55 -2.79
C ASP A 559 35.93 6.69 -3.34
N GLU A 560 37.18 6.95 -2.94
CA GLU A 560 38.35 6.12 -3.31
C GLU A 560 38.25 4.69 -2.75
N TYR A 561 37.76 4.55 -1.52
CA TYR A 561 37.46 3.24 -0.93
C TYR A 561 36.43 2.47 -1.77
N VAL A 562 35.40 3.14 -2.28
CA VAL A 562 34.39 2.52 -3.16
C VAL A 562 35.01 2.09 -4.49
N GLU A 563 35.85 2.92 -5.11
CA GLU A 563 36.57 2.53 -6.34
C GLU A 563 37.47 1.31 -6.09
N THR A 564 38.15 1.26 -4.95
CA THR A 564 38.96 0.12 -4.54
C THR A 564 38.12 -1.15 -4.45
N ILE A 565 36.93 -1.09 -3.84
CA ILE A 565 36.01 -2.23 -3.76
C ILE A 565 35.48 -2.64 -5.14
N ILE A 566 35.11 -1.70 -5.99
CA ILE A 566 34.63 -2.00 -7.36
C ILE A 566 35.70 -2.74 -8.16
N ASN A 567 36.96 -2.33 -8.02
CA ASN A 567 38.10 -2.99 -8.66
C ASN A 567 38.34 -4.39 -8.07
N LEU A 568 38.23 -4.54 -6.74
CA LEU A 568 38.42 -5.82 -6.05
C LEU A 568 37.34 -6.86 -6.41
N LEU A 569 36.13 -6.40 -6.68
CA LEU A 569 35.00 -7.24 -7.09
C LEU A 569 34.91 -7.44 -8.61
N GLU A 570 35.81 -6.83 -9.40
CA GLU A 570 35.84 -6.86 -10.87
C GLU A 570 34.53 -6.42 -11.55
N VAL A 571 33.72 -5.57 -10.89
CA VAL A 571 32.37 -5.16 -11.37
C VAL A 571 32.45 -3.99 -12.39
N ILE A 572 33.62 -3.79 -13.02
CA ILE A 572 33.92 -2.64 -13.87
C ILE A 572 33.03 -2.58 -15.13
N TYR A 573 32.57 -3.73 -15.62
CA TYR A 573 31.78 -3.83 -16.86
C TYR A 573 30.26 -3.66 -16.69
N TRP A 574 29.76 -3.56 -15.46
CA TRP A 574 28.32 -3.49 -15.13
C TRP A 574 27.92 -2.21 -14.38
N CYS A 575 28.86 -1.30 -14.12
CA CYS A 575 28.64 -0.05 -13.38
C CYS A 575 28.16 1.11 -14.24
#